data_AF-A0A8T7KKZ0-F1
#
_entry.id   AF-A0A8T7KKZ0-F1
#
_cell.length_a   1.000
_cell.length_b   1.000
_cell.length_c   1.000
_cell.angle_alpha   90.00
_cell.angle_beta   90.00
_cell.angle_gamma   90.00
#
_symmetry.space_group_name_H-M   'P 1'
#
loop_
_entity.id
_entity.type
_entity.pdbx_description
1 polymer ?
#
loop_
_entity_poly.entity_id
_entity_poly.type
_entity_poly.pdbx_seq_one_letter_code
_entity_poly.pdbx_strand_id
1 'polypeptide(L)'
;MTSAEEIEVNVRQIEEPTTPQEASFQVFEVMRKLLLAGVGAFALSRDEAEAFINRLVERGELAQKDAQRLLDETMAKFRSVAQPRVSQAENRVSDISTQVENNLEQFLNRLNIPSKRDIDELSAKIAQLSARVEELRRQQELAAKPRAHKAADSKAEEPSAA
;
A
#
# COMPACT_ATOMS: atom_id res chain seq x y z
N MET A 1 21.10 -4.95 -72.15
CA MET A 1 19.97 -4.07 -72.49
C MET A 1 18.83 -4.56 -71.61
N THR A 2 18.43 -3.89 -70.52
CA THR A 2 17.93 -2.50 -70.39
C THR A 2 17.95 -2.18 -68.86
N SER A 3 18.66 -1.14 -68.38
CA SER A 3 18.14 0.15 -67.84
C SER A 3 16.81 0.05 -67.08
N ALA A 4 16.50 0.73 -65.97
CA ALA A 4 17.12 1.66 -65.00
C ALA A 4 15.99 1.93 -63.97
N GLU A 5 16.29 2.62 -62.86
CA GLU A 5 15.32 3.36 -62.01
C GLU A 5 14.33 2.56 -61.12
N GLU A 6 14.60 2.58 -59.82
CA GLU A 6 13.72 3.09 -58.74
C GLU A 6 14.34 2.68 -57.40
N ILE A 7 15.18 3.55 -56.83
CA ILE A 7 15.47 3.51 -55.40
C ILE A 7 14.87 4.79 -54.84
N GLU A 8 13.61 4.68 -54.44
CA GLU A 8 12.90 5.71 -53.72
C GLU A 8 12.26 5.06 -52.49
N VAL A 9 12.20 5.85 -51.41
CA VAL A 9 11.38 5.63 -50.20
C VAL A 9 11.98 4.60 -49.21
N ASN A 10 12.28 4.89 -47.94
CA ASN A 10 11.55 5.76 -47.02
C ASN A 10 12.49 6.34 -45.94
N VAL A 11 12.55 7.67 -45.88
CA VAL A 11 13.08 8.43 -44.75
C VAL A 11 11.93 8.58 -43.75
N ARG A 12 12.24 8.34 -42.46
CA ARG A 12 11.39 8.50 -41.25
C ARG A 12 10.50 7.31 -40.90
N GLN A 13 11.06 6.41 -40.09
CA GLN A 13 10.29 5.89 -38.97
C GLN A 13 10.65 6.74 -37.75
N ILE A 14 9.73 7.62 -37.43
CA ILE A 14 9.72 8.48 -36.25
C ILE A 14 9.62 7.55 -35.03
N GLU A 15 10.59 7.60 -34.13
CA GLU A 15 10.40 7.14 -32.76
C GLU A 15 9.21 7.94 -32.17
N GLU A 16 8.05 7.31 -32.13
CA GLU A 16 6.94 7.80 -31.32
C GLU A 16 7.31 7.65 -29.85
N PRO A 17 7.14 8.71 -29.03
CA PRO A 17 7.44 8.63 -27.62
C PRO A 17 6.44 7.69 -26.98
N THR A 18 6.95 6.56 -26.47
CA THR A 18 6.19 5.64 -25.63
C THR A 18 5.54 6.43 -24.50
N THR A 19 4.21 6.30 -24.42
CA THR A 19 3.41 6.89 -23.36
C THR A 19 3.98 6.46 -22.00
N PRO A 20 4.18 7.38 -21.03
CA PRO A 20 4.76 7.06 -19.72
C PRO A 20 4.00 5.98 -18.92
N GLN A 21 2.76 5.67 -19.33
CA GLN A 21 1.89 4.73 -18.66
C GLN A 21 2.29 3.27 -18.92
N GLU A 22 2.75 2.91 -20.13
CA GLU A 22 3.11 1.52 -20.47
C GLU A 22 4.46 1.08 -19.88
N ALA A 23 5.42 2.00 -19.79
CA ALA A 23 6.71 1.74 -19.16
C ALA A 23 6.58 1.34 -17.69
N SER A 24 5.59 1.90 -16.98
CA SER A 24 5.35 1.60 -15.56
C SER A 24 4.89 0.16 -15.31
N PHE A 25 4.06 -0.40 -16.20
CA PHE A 25 3.57 -1.78 -16.08
C PHE A 25 4.67 -2.81 -16.36
N GLN A 26 5.54 -2.54 -17.34
CA GLN A 26 6.65 -3.43 -17.67
C GLN A 26 7.67 -3.51 -16.53
N VAL A 27 8.01 -2.37 -15.91
CA VAL A 27 8.90 -2.33 -14.74
C VAL A 27 8.27 -3.09 -13.57
N PHE A 28 6.97 -2.94 -13.32
CA PHE A 28 6.26 -3.68 -12.29
C PHE A 28 6.29 -5.19 -12.51
N GLU A 29 6.07 -5.66 -13.74
CA GLU A 29 6.16 -7.10 -14.06
C GLU A 29 7.57 -7.66 -13.84
N VAL A 30 8.61 -6.92 -14.22
CA VAL A 30 10.01 -7.34 -14.04
C VAL A 30 10.35 -7.39 -12.55
N MET A 31 9.96 -6.38 -11.76
CA MET A 31 10.15 -6.38 -10.31
C MET A 31 9.40 -7.53 -9.64
N ARG A 32 8.16 -7.79 -10.04
CA ARG A 32 7.38 -8.92 -9.55
C ARG A 32 8.05 -10.25 -9.86
N LYS A 33 8.57 -10.44 -11.08
CA LYS A 33 9.31 -11.66 -11.46
C LYS A 33 10.59 -11.82 -10.64
N LEU A 34 11.37 -10.76 -10.45
CA LEU A 34 12.57 -10.80 -9.61
C LEU A 34 12.25 -11.13 -8.15
N LEU A 35 11.18 -10.55 -7.61
CA LEU A 35 10.76 -10.81 -6.23
C LEU A 35 10.24 -12.25 -6.08
N LEU A 36 9.45 -12.75 -7.03
CA LEU A 36 9.02 -14.16 -7.07
C LEU A 36 10.19 -15.13 -7.25
N ALA A 37 11.19 -14.78 -8.05
CA ALA A 37 12.41 -15.57 -8.22
C ALA A 37 13.27 -15.57 -6.95
N GLY A 38 13.38 -14.43 -6.27
CA GLY A 38 14.09 -14.31 -5.00
C GLY A 38 13.40 -15.08 -3.86
N VAL A 39 12.09 -14.94 -3.73
CA VAL A 39 11.30 -15.70 -2.75
C VAL A 39 11.27 -17.19 -3.10
N GLY A 40 11.17 -17.56 -4.38
CA GLY A 40 11.19 -18.94 -4.85
C GLY A 40 12.54 -19.64 -4.65
N ALA A 41 13.66 -18.94 -4.91
CA ALA A 41 15.00 -19.46 -4.63
C ALA A 41 15.25 -19.65 -3.12
N PHE A 42 14.63 -18.82 -2.28
CA PHE A 42 14.67 -18.98 -0.82
C PHE A 42 13.67 -20.03 -0.31
N ALA A 43 12.56 -20.24 -1.03
CA ALA A 43 11.53 -21.22 -0.72
C ALA A 43 11.94 -22.66 -1.12
N LEU A 44 13.12 -22.85 -1.71
CA LEU A 44 13.68 -24.17 -1.95
C LEU A 44 13.68 -24.94 -0.62
N SER A 45 12.85 -25.98 -0.56
CA SER A 45 12.73 -26.79 0.64
C SER A 45 14.00 -27.63 0.84
N ARG A 46 14.22 -28.10 2.07
CA ARG A 46 15.35 -28.99 2.38
C ARG A 46 15.38 -30.21 1.45
N ASP A 47 14.22 -30.81 1.20
CA ASP A 47 14.09 -32.05 0.44
C ASP A 47 14.39 -31.82 -1.05
N GLU A 48 13.98 -30.68 -1.60
CA GLU A 48 14.30 -30.30 -2.98
C GLU A 48 15.77 -29.94 -3.16
N ALA A 49 16.38 -29.26 -2.17
CA ALA A 49 17.81 -28.97 -2.17
C ALA A 49 18.65 -30.26 -2.11
N GLU A 50 18.25 -31.22 -1.28
CA GLU A 50 18.90 -32.52 -1.17
C GLU A 50 18.76 -33.35 -2.47
N ALA A 51 17.56 -33.37 -3.06
CA ALA A 51 17.34 -34.04 -4.34
C ALA A 51 18.15 -33.41 -5.49
N PHE A 52 18.28 -32.09 -5.52
CA PHE A 52 19.10 -31.40 -6.51
C PHE A 52 20.58 -31.78 -6.36
N ILE A 53 21.12 -31.69 -5.15
CA ILE A 53 22.52 -32.05 -4.88
C ILE A 53 22.78 -33.54 -5.19
N ASN A 54 21.86 -34.44 -4.85
CA ASN A 54 21.99 -35.86 -5.20
C ASN A 54 22.06 -36.08 -6.72
N ARG A 55 21.28 -35.33 -7.52
CA ARG A 55 21.40 -35.38 -8.99
C ARG A 55 22.75 -34.89 -9.50
N LEU A 56 23.36 -33.87 -8.88
CA LEU A 56 24.71 -33.43 -9.22
C LEU A 56 25.76 -34.52 -8.89
N VAL A 57 25.57 -35.25 -7.79
CA VAL A 57 26.43 -36.37 -7.42
C VAL A 57 26.29 -37.55 -8.39
N GLU A 58 25.06 -37.91 -8.76
CA GLU A 58 24.79 -38.96 -9.75
C GLU A 58 25.38 -38.65 -11.12
N ARG A 59 25.38 -37.37 -11.51
CA ARG A 59 26.01 -36.88 -12.75
C ARG A 59 27.54 -36.80 -12.67
N GLY A 60 28.13 -37.05 -11.50
CA GLY A 60 29.57 -36.95 -11.27
C GLY A 60 30.12 -35.52 -11.24
N GLU A 61 29.23 -34.51 -11.24
CA GLU A 61 29.59 -33.10 -11.17
C GLU A 61 29.98 -32.68 -9.74
N LEU A 62 29.61 -33.48 -8.73
CA LEU A 62 29.90 -33.23 -7.33
C LEU A 62 30.27 -34.51 -6.60
N ALA A 63 31.32 -34.50 -5.78
CA ALA A 63 31.67 -35.66 -4.96
C ALA A 63 30.67 -35.82 -3.81
N GLN A 64 30.27 -37.07 -3.51
CA GLN A 64 29.28 -37.36 -2.46
C GLN A 64 29.68 -36.80 -1.08
N LYS A 65 30.98 -36.77 -0.79
CA LYS A 65 31.51 -36.20 0.46
C LYS A 65 31.39 -34.68 0.53
N ASP A 66 31.53 -34.01 -0.61
CA ASP A 66 31.42 -32.55 -0.69
C ASP A 66 29.95 -32.12 -0.72
N ALA A 67 29.08 -32.91 -1.37
CA ALA A 67 27.64 -32.76 -1.28
C ALA A 67 27.11 -32.76 0.16
N GLN A 68 27.49 -33.76 0.96
CA GLN A 68 27.10 -33.85 2.37
C GLN A 68 27.60 -32.66 3.19
N ARG A 69 28.87 -32.26 3.00
CA ARG A 69 29.44 -31.08 3.67
C ARG A 69 28.71 -29.79 3.32
N LEU A 70 28.40 -29.58 2.05
CA LEU A 70 27.67 -28.39 1.60
C LEU A 70 26.26 -28.36 2.19
N LEU A 71 25.56 -29.49 2.24
CA LEU A 71 24.23 -29.58 2.84
C LEU A 71 24.28 -29.23 4.33
N ASP A 72 25.24 -29.82 5.07
CA ASP A 72 25.42 -29.59 6.50
C ASP A 72 25.83 -28.16 6.82
N GLU A 73 26.76 -27.57 6.08
CA GLU A 73 27.17 -26.17 6.24
C GLU A 73 26.02 -25.22 5.96
N THR A 74 25.24 -25.48 4.91
CA THR A 74 24.10 -24.64 4.52
C THR A 74 23.00 -24.72 5.57
N MET A 75 22.71 -25.91 6.09
CA MET A 75 21.76 -26.11 7.19
C MET A 75 22.23 -25.49 8.50
N ALA A 76 23.53 -25.61 8.83
CA ALA A 76 24.12 -24.99 10.01
C ALA A 76 24.08 -23.47 9.93
N LYS A 77 24.42 -22.89 8.77
CA LYS A 77 24.30 -21.45 8.49
C LYS A 77 22.84 -21.02 8.60
N PHE A 78 21.92 -21.74 7.96
CA PHE A 78 20.50 -21.43 8.03
C PHE A 78 19.98 -21.46 9.46
N ARG A 79 20.33 -22.47 10.26
CA ARG A 79 19.97 -22.54 11.68
C ARG A 79 20.59 -21.40 12.49
N SER A 80 21.87 -21.09 12.29
CA SER A 80 22.55 -20.00 12.99
C SER A 80 22.03 -18.60 12.62
N VAL A 81 21.50 -18.43 11.41
CA VAL A 81 20.96 -17.15 10.94
C VAL A 81 19.47 -17.05 11.25
N ALA A 82 18.69 -18.11 11.01
CA ALA A 82 17.24 -18.10 11.22
C ALA A 82 16.88 -18.15 12.71
N GLN A 83 17.52 -19.00 13.50
CA GLN A 83 17.10 -19.24 14.89
C GLN A 83 17.22 -18.02 15.82
N PRO A 84 18.34 -17.25 15.84
CA PRO A 84 18.41 -16.03 16.63
C PRO A 84 17.71 -14.84 15.96
N ARG A 85 17.46 -14.91 14.64
CA ARG A 85 16.74 -13.84 13.94
C ARG A 85 15.24 -13.99 14.00
N VAL A 86 14.63 -15.15 14.15
CA VAL A 86 13.16 -15.24 14.21
C VAL A 86 12.62 -14.47 15.43
N SER A 87 13.21 -14.65 16.61
CA SER A 87 12.77 -13.92 17.83
C SER A 87 13.16 -12.44 17.84
N GLN A 88 14.31 -12.05 17.27
CA GLN A 88 14.66 -10.64 17.09
C GLN A 88 13.97 -9.99 15.89
N ALA A 89 13.53 -10.77 14.91
CA ALA A 89 12.84 -10.30 13.72
C ALA A 89 11.43 -9.90 14.07
N GLU A 90 10.73 -10.55 14.99
CA GLU A 90 9.38 -10.07 15.37
C GLU A 90 9.42 -8.60 15.82
N ASN A 91 10.38 -8.24 16.68
CA ASN A 91 10.57 -6.86 17.11
C ASN A 91 11.08 -5.94 15.99
N ARG A 92 12.10 -6.38 15.23
CA ARG A 92 12.65 -5.56 14.12
C ARG A 92 11.71 -5.44 12.93
N VAL A 93 10.82 -6.40 12.70
CA VAL A 93 9.80 -6.37 11.65
C VAL A 93 8.77 -5.32 11.99
N SER A 94 8.42 -5.13 13.26
CA SER A 94 7.58 -4.00 13.68
C SER A 94 8.27 -2.65 13.40
N ASP A 95 9.54 -2.52 13.75
CA ASP A 95 10.33 -1.29 13.48
C ASP A 95 10.50 -1.02 11.97
N ILE A 96 10.76 -2.06 11.19
CA ILE A 96 10.87 -1.95 9.72
C ILE A 96 9.51 -1.63 9.12
N SER A 97 8.43 -2.25 9.61
CA SER A 97 7.07 -1.99 9.12
C SER A 97 6.67 -0.54 9.38
N THR A 98 6.98 0.01 10.56
CA THR A 98 6.68 1.41 10.87
C THR A 98 7.54 2.36 10.03
N GLN A 99 8.82 2.05 9.82
CA GLN A 99 9.66 2.83 8.91
C GLN A 99 9.17 2.77 7.46
N VAL A 100 8.76 1.60 6.97
CA VAL A 100 8.19 1.44 5.62
C VAL A 100 6.89 2.22 5.48
N GLU A 101 6.00 2.15 6.47
CA GLU A 101 4.73 2.90 6.47
C GLU A 101 5.01 4.41 6.41
N ASN A 102 5.89 4.94 7.26
CA ASN A 102 6.24 6.37 7.25
C ASN A 102 6.83 6.82 5.91
N ASN A 103 7.69 6.01 5.30
CA ASN A 103 8.27 6.30 4.00
C ASN A 103 7.21 6.23 2.88
N LEU A 104 6.28 5.29 2.97
CA LEU A 104 5.17 5.15 2.04
C LEU A 104 4.21 6.33 2.17
N GLU A 105 3.80 6.72 3.37
CA GLU A 105 3.00 7.91 3.64
C GLU A 105 3.69 9.17 3.07
N GLN A 106 5.00 9.32 3.31
CA GLN A 106 5.76 10.45 2.77
C GLN A 106 5.78 10.46 1.24
N PHE A 107 5.91 9.29 0.60
CA PHE A 107 5.88 9.18 -0.86
C PHE A 107 4.48 9.47 -1.43
N LEU A 108 3.42 8.95 -0.81
CA LEU A 108 2.03 9.21 -1.20
C LEU A 108 1.70 10.70 -1.09
N ASN A 109 2.15 11.35 -0.02
CA ASN A 109 2.03 12.80 0.16
C ASN A 109 2.76 13.60 -0.94
N ARG A 110 3.95 13.17 -1.37
CA ARG A 110 4.67 13.80 -2.49
C ARG A 110 3.95 13.63 -3.82
N LEU A 111 3.20 12.54 -3.99
CA LEU A 111 2.34 12.30 -5.15
C LEU A 111 0.95 12.93 -5.01
N ASN A 112 0.70 13.67 -3.92
CA ASN A 112 -0.58 14.31 -3.64
C ASN A 112 -1.75 13.30 -3.51
N ILE A 113 -1.44 12.05 -3.12
CA ILE A 113 -2.39 10.96 -2.91
C ILE A 113 -2.72 10.89 -1.41
N PRO A 114 -3.96 11.18 -0.99
CA PRO A 114 -4.35 11.09 0.42
C PRO A 114 -4.44 9.64 0.89
N SER A 115 -4.00 9.38 2.13
CA SER A 115 -4.10 8.05 2.75
C SER A 115 -5.52 7.78 3.27
N LYS A 116 -5.87 6.51 3.51
CA LYS A 116 -7.14 6.16 4.16
C LYS A 116 -7.26 6.76 5.56
N ARG A 117 -6.16 6.80 6.32
CA ARG A 117 -6.12 7.36 7.67
C ARG A 117 -6.50 8.83 7.67
N ASP A 118 -6.02 9.59 6.69
CA ASP A 118 -6.35 11.01 6.55
C ASP A 118 -7.84 11.23 6.23
N ILE A 119 -8.41 10.36 5.38
CA ILE A 119 -9.84 10.39 5.03
C ILE A 119 -10.69 10.10 6.28
N ASP A 120 -10.33 9.08 7.05
CA ASP A 120 -11.05 8.71 8.27
C ASP A 120 -10.96 9.81 9.34
N GLU A 121 -9.77 10.39 9.54
CA GLU A 121 -9.56 11.48 10.48
C GLU A 121 -10.37 12.74 10.08
N LEU A 122 -10.38 13.08 8.79
CA LEU A 122 -11.17 14.19 8.29
C LEU A 122 -12.67 13.92 8.42
N SER A 123 -13.12 12.68 8.16
CA SER A 123 -14.51 12.28 8.30
C SER A 123 -15.00 12.39 9.74
N ALA A 124 -14.17 11.99 10.71
CA ALA A 124 -14.46 12.16 12.13
C ALA A 124 -14.55 13.64 12.53
N LYS A 125 -13.61 14.48 12.05
CA LYS A 125 -13.64 15.94 12.29
C LYS A 125 -14.89 16.58 11.68
N ILE A 126 -15.30 16.17 10.48
CA ILE A 126 -16.53 16.64 9.83
C ILE A 126 -17.74 16.25 10.67
N ALA A 127 -17.85 14.99 11.11
CA ALA A 127 -18.97 14.54 11.94
C ALA A 127 -19.07 15.34 13.26
N GLN A 128 -17.93 15.58 13.92
CA GLN A 128 -17.88 16.40 15.13
C GLN A 128 -18.32 17.85 14.86
N LEU A 129 -17.87 18.43 13.75
CA LEU A 129 -18.22 19.80 13.39
C LEU A 129 -19.71 19.91 13.04
N SER A 130 -20.25 18.95 12.29
CA SER A 130 -21.68 18.86 11.97
C SER A 130 -22.53 18.78 13.24
N ALA A 131 -22.12 17.99 14.23
CA ALA A 131 -22.82 17.92 15.52
C ALA A 131 -22.83 19.26 16.27
N ARG A 132 -21.69 19.97 16.30
CA ARG A 132 -21.60 21.31 16.93
C ARG A 132 -22.44 22.35 16.20
N VAL A 133 -22.47 22.32 14.88
CA VAL A 133 -23.30 23.22 14.07
C VAL A 133 -24.79 22.98 14.35
N GLU A 134 -25.21 21.72 14.43
CA GLU A 134 -26.61 21.38 14.76
C GLU A 134 -26.98 21.82 16.18
N GLU A 135 -26.09 21.64 17.15
CA GLU A 135 -26.30 22.11 18.52
C GLU A 135 -26.44 23.64 18.59
N LEU A 136 -25.54 24.38 17.94
CA LEU A 136 -25.61 25.84 17.88
C LEU A 136 -26.90 26.32 17.19
N ARG A 137 -27.30 25.65 16.10
CA ARG A 137 -28.57 25.92 15.41
C ARG A 137 -29.76 25.73 16.35
N ARG A 138 -29.78 24.63 17.10
CA ARG A 138 -30.83 24.33 18.09
C ARG A 138 -30.88 25.37 19.21
N GLN A 139 -29.72 25.81 19.70
CA GLN A 139 -29.61 26.88 20.70
C GLN A 139 -30.14 28.22 20.17
N GLN A 140 -29.86 28.56 18.91
CA GLN A 140 -30.41 29.76 18.26
C GLN A 140 -31.94 29.69 18.09
N GLU A 141 -32.48 28.53 17.70
CA GLU A 141 -33.94 28.33 17.58
C GLU A 141 -34.66 28.41 18.93
N LEU A 142 -34.06 27.89 20.00
CA LEU A 142 -34.59 28.00 21.37
C LEU A 142 -34.54 29.44 21.88
N ALA A 143 -33.46 30.17 21.60
CA ALA A 143 -33.32 31.58 21.97
C ALA A 143 -34.30 32.50 21.21
N ALA A 144 -34.72 32.13 20.00
CA ALA A 144 -35.71 32.85 19.22
C ALA A 144 -37.16 32.68 19.72
N LYS A 145 -37.43 31.71 20.62
CA LYS A 145 -38.79 31.31 21.00
C LYS A 145 -39.12 31.57 22.49
N PRO A 146 -39.12 32.83 22.96
CA PRO A 146 -40.04 33.18 24.05
C PRO A 146 -40.62 34.59 23.89
N ARG A 147 -41.64 34.76 23.03
CA ARG A 147 -42.53 35.96 23.08
C ARG A 147 -44.03 35.68 22.86
N ALA A 148 -44.42 34.48 22.44
CA ALA A 148 -45.81 34.21 22.10
C ALA A 148 -46.73 33.86 23.28
N HIS A 149 -46.20 33.54 24.47
CA HIS A 149 -47.01 32.97 25.56
C HIS A 149 -47.32 33.90 26.75
N LYS A 150 -46.89 35.18 26.74
CA LYS A 150 -47.12 36.11 27.87
C LYS A 150 -48.11 37.26 27.58
N ALA A 151 -48.76 37.27 26.41
CA ALA A 151 -49.70 38.34 26.03
C ALA A 151 -51.19 37.96 26.14
N ALA A 152 -51.54 36.76 26.61
CA ALA A 152 -52.92 36.28 26.61
C ALA A 152 -53.63 36.31 27.98
N ASP A 153 -52.95 36.60 29.10
CA ASP A 153 -53.51 36.45 30.46
C ASP A 153 -53.80 37.77 31.21
N SER A 154 -53.85 38.93 30.56
CA SER A 154 -54.14 40.20 31.27
C SER A 154 -55.30 41.03 30.73
N LYS A 155 -56.26 40.45 29.98
CA LYS A 155 -57.42 41.21 29.50
C LYS A 155 -58.71 40.39 29.52
N ALA A 156 -59.12 39.97 30.70
CA ALA A 156 -60.46 39.46 30.97
C ALA A 156 -60.88 39.77 32.40
N GLU A 157 -61.02 41.05 32.74
CA GLU A 157 -61.91 41.43 33.85
C GLU A 157 -62.36 42.89 33.67
N GLU A 158 -63.50 43.05 33.02
CA GLU A 158 -64.32 44.25 33.13
C GLU A 158 -65.76 43.76 33.40
N PRO A 159 -66.30 43.93 34.62
CA PRO A 159 -67.74 43.86 34.82
C PRO A 159 -68.31 45.27 34.99
N SER A 160 -69.17 45.62 34.04
CA SER A 160 -70.55 46.09 34.24
C SER A 160 -70.86 47.20 35.26
N ALA A 161 -71.62 48.19 34.72
CA ALA A 161 -72.65 49.02 35.35
C ALA A 161 -72.24 50.31 36.09
N ALA A 162 -72.52 51.45 35.46
CA ALA A 162 -73.58 52.43 35.82
C ALA A 162 -73.42 53.72 35.00
#